data_AF-A0A2U0RVD7-F1
#
_entry.id   AF-A0A2U0RVD7-F1
#
_cell.length_a   1.000
_cell.length_b   1.000
_cell.length_c   1.000
_cell.angle_alpha   90.00
_cell.angle_beta   90.00
_cell.angle_gamma   90.00
#
_symmetry.space_group_name_H-M   'P 1'
#
loop_
_entity.id
_entity.type
_entity.pdbx_description
1 polymer ?
#
loop_
_entity_poly.entity_id
_entity_poly.type
_entity_poly.pdbx_seq_one_letter_code
_entity_poly.pdbx_strand_id
1 'polypeptide(L)'
;MNVANNFKKMYIVGATLLIISLIIWLVPTVFLGSIEGRMDHLSLRNYLTETEAKMSQDLQWSHIWWETQQTTIFNPVATVLLAIGLIIIIYGVITKFGW
;
A
#
# COMPACT_ATOMS: atom_id res chain seq x y z
N MET A 1 -27.50 -11.72 22.66
CA MET A 1 -26.96 -10.91 21.53
C MET A 1 -27.24 -11.65 20.23
N ASN A 2 -27.87 -11.01 19.25
CA ASN A 2 -28.31 -11.64 18.01
C ASN A 2 -27.10 -11.98 17.11
N VAL A 3 -26.92 -13.24 16.74
CA VAL A 3 -25.77 -13.73 15.92
C VAL A 3 -25.60 -12.90 14.63
N ALA A 4 -26.72 -12.49 14.01
CA ALA A 4 -26.73 -11.65 12.82
C ALA A 4 -26.10 -10.26 13.02
N ASN A 5 -26.24 -9.65 14.21
CA ASN A 5 -25.67 -8.33 14.50
C ASN A 5 -24.16 -8.43 14.77
N ASN A 6 -23.69 -9.54 15.35
CA ASN A 6 -22.27 -9.79 15.57
C ASN A 6 -21.55 -10.04 14.23
N PHE A 7 -22.16 -10.82 13.34
CA PHE A 7 -21.63 -11.05 11.99
C PHE A 7 -21.46 -9.76 11.19
N LYS A 8 -22.49 -8.91 11.16
CA LYS A 8 -22.43 -7.62 10.45
C LYS A 8 -21.26 -6.76 10.94
N LYS A 9 -21.05 -6.68 12.26
CA LYS A 9 -19.94 -5.92 12.84
C LYS A 9 -18.59 -6.51 12.43
N MET A 10 -18.40 -7.81 12.54
CA MET A 10 -17.15 -8.49 12.15
C MET A 10 -16.85 -8.30 10.66
N TYR A 11 -17.85 -8.44 9.80
CA TYR A 11 -17.70 -8.20 8.37
C TYR A 11 -17.28 -6.76 8.06
N ILE A 12 -17.92 -5.75 8.69
CA ILE A 12 -17.56 -4.34 8.51
C ILE A 12 -16.12 -4.07 8.98
N VAL A 13 -15.72 -4.61 10.12
CA VAL A 13 -14.35 -4.45 10.65
C VAL A 13 -13.34 -5.08 9.70
N GLY A 14 -13.59 -6.32 9.25
CA GLY A 14 -12.72 -7.00 8.30
C GLY A 14 -12.62 -6.26 6.96
N ALA A 15 -13.75 -5.83 6.40
CA ALA A 15 -13.77 -5.06 5.16
C ALA A 15 -13.03 -3.73 5.29
N THR A 16 -13.20 -3.03 6.42
CA THR A 16 -12.46 -1.79 6.70
C THR A 16 -10.95 -2.04 6.75
N LEU A 17 -10.50 -3.11 7.41
CA LEU A 17 -9.09 -3.49 7.47
C LEU A 17 -8.53 -3.82 6.09
N LEU A 18 -9.30 -4.51 5.24
CA LEU A 18 -8.92 -4.77 3.85
C LEU A 18 -8.76 -3.46 3.05
N ILE A 19 -9.70 -2.52 3.16
CA ILE A 19 -9.60 -1.22 2.49
C ILE A 19 -8.36 -0.45 2.96
N ILE A 20 -8.12 -0.39 4.27
CA ILE A 20 -6.94 0.29 4.83
C ILE A 20 -5.65 -0.38 4.33
N SER A 21 -5.60 -1.72 4.28
CA SER A 21 -4.43 -2.45 3.77
C SER A 21 -4.11 -2.09 2.32
N LEU A 22 -5.14 -1.95 1.48
CA LEU A 22 -4.99 -1.56 0.08
C LEU A 22 -4.50 -0.11 -0.05
N ILE A 23 -5.02 0.80 0.76
CA ILE A 23 -4.57 2.20 0.77
C ILE A 23 -3.09 2.27 1.16
N ILE A 24 -2.69 1.59 2.23
CA ILE A 24 -1.29 1.53 2.68
C ILE A 24 -0.39 0.98 1.58
N TRP A 25 -0.81 -0.08 0.91
CA TRP A 25 -0.05 -0.66 -0.20
C TRP A 25 0.11 0.31 -1.39
N LEU A 26 -0.94 1.07 -1.72
CA LEU A 26 -0.95 2.01 -2.86
C LEU A 26 -0.06 3.23 -2.66
N VAL A 27 0.08 3.75 -1.44
CA VAL A 27 0.83 4.98 -1.16
C VAL A 27 2.24 4.96 -1.77
N PRO A 28 3.13 4.02 -1.43
CA PRO A 28 4.49 4.01 -1.99
C PRO A 28 4.49 3.80 -3.51
N THR A 29 3.57 3.00 -4.05
CA THR A 29 3.46 2.77 -5.51
C THR A 29 3.17 4.06 -6.28
N VAL A 30 2.30 4.92 -5.76
CA VAL A 30 1.99 6.22 -6.38
C VAL A 30 3.22 7.14 -6.35
N PHE A 31 3.96 7.18 -5.24
CA PHE A 31 5.17 8.00 -5.14
C PHE A 31 6.27 7.50 -6.07
N LEU A 32 6.53 6.19 -6.12
CA LEU A 32 7.52 5.59 -7.02
C LEU A 32 7.18 5.88 -8.48
N GLY A 33 5.93 5.65 -8.89
CA GLY A 33 5.50 5.95 -10.27
C GLY A 33 5.65 7.43 -10.62
N SER A 34 5.39 8.34 -9.67
CA SER A 34 5.63 9.78 -9.90
C SER A 34 7.11 10.13 -10.02
N ILE A 35 8.00 9.43 -9.31
CA ILE A 35 9.45 9.68 -9.35
C ILE A 35 10.02 9.12 -10.66
N GLU A 36 9.65 7.90 -11.01
CA GLU A 36 10.03 7.25 -12.28
C GLU A 36 9.63 8.09 -13.47
N GLY A 37 8.38 8.58 -13.52
CA GLY A 37 7.94 9.44 -14.63
C GLY A 37 8.73 10.74 -14.76
N ARG A 38 9.23 11.31 -13.64
CA ARG A 38 10.10 12.49 -13.67
C ARG A 38 11.52 12.16 -14.12
N MET A 39 12.06 11.01 -13.68
CA MET A 39 13.36 10.53 -14.11
C MET A 39 13.38 10.19 -15.60
N ASP A 40 12.33 9.54 -16.11
CA ASP A 40 12.18 9.23 -17.54
C ASP A 40 12.09 10.50 -18.39
N HIS A 41 11.39 11.53 -17.91
CA HIS A 41 11.38 12.81 -18.61
C HIS A 41 12.79 13.43 -18.68
N LEU A 42 13.58 13.36 -17.61
CA LEU A 42 14.94 13.91 -17.60
C LEU A 42 15.90 13.09 -18.47
N SER A 43 15.74 11.76 -18.50
CA SER A 43 16.61 10.87 -19.28
C SER A 43 16.46 11.04 -20.80
N LEU A 44 15.29 11.52 -21.26
CA LEU A 44 15.02 11.82 -22.67
C LEU A 44 15.68 13.13 -23.16
N ARG A 45 16.31 13.92 -22.29
CA ARG A 45 17.01 15.16 -22.68
C ARG A 45 18.48 14.87 -23.00
N ASN A 46 18.94 15.32 -24.17
CA ASN A 46 20.32 15.17 -24.63
C ASN A 46 21.36 15.93 -23.78
N TYR A 47 20.95 17.02 -23.13
CA TYR A 47 21.81 17.81 -22.24
C TYR A 47 21.01 18.24 -21.02
N LEU A 48 21.53 17.94 -19.84
CA LEU A 48 21.00 18.41 -18.56
C LEU A 48 21.81 19.61 -18.10
N THR A 49 21.11 20.64 -17.63
CA THR A 49 21.73 21.72 -16.84
C THR A 49 22.25 21.17 -15.51
N GLU A 50 23.18 21.87 -14.85
CA GLU A 50 23.67 21.47 -13.52
C GLU A 50 22.53 21.31 -12.50
N THR A 51 21.48 22.13 -12.61
CA THR A 51 20.29 22.05 -11.77
C THR A 51 19.48 20.78 -12.05
N GLU A 52 19.28 20.43 -13.32
CA GLU A 52 18.56 19.19 -13.70
C GLU A 52 19.37 17.94 -13.34
N ALA A 53 20.71 17.98 -13.42
CA ALA A 53 21.57 16.89 -12.99
C ALA A 53 21.45 16.63 -11.48
N LYS A 54 21.47 17.69 -10.66
CA LYS A 54 21.21 17.60 -9.21
C LYS A 54 19.82 17.06 -8.92
N MET A 55 18.80 17.57 -9.62
CA MET A 55 17.43 17.09 -9.49
C MET A 55 17.30 15.60 -9.85
N SER A 56 17.98 15.14 -10.91
CA SER A 56 18.01 13.72 -11.27
C SER A 56 18.63 12.87 -10.18
N GLN A 57 19.70 13.35 -9.53
CA GLN A 57 20.33 12.65 -8.41
C GLN A 57 19.41 12.60 -7.19
N ASP A 58 18.73 13.69 -6.86
CA ASP A 58 17.76 13.75 -5.77
C ASP A 58 16.55 12.83 -6.01
N LEU A 59 16.10 12.72 -7.26
CA LEU A 59 15.04 11.79 -7.66
C LEU A 59 15.48 10.32 -7.50
N GLN A 60 16.72 9.97 -7.88
CA GLN A 60 17.26 8.62 -7.66
C GLN A 60 17.33 8.27 -6.17
N TRP A 61 17.80 9.19 -5.33
CA TRP A 61 17.79 8.99 -3.87
C TRP A 61 16.38 8.82 -3.32
N SER A 62 15.44 9.65 -3.79
CA SER A 62 14.04 9.57 -3.38
C SER A 62 13.40 8.25 -3.82
N HIS A 63 13.73 7.75 -5.02
CA HIS A 63 13.25 6.47 -5.53
C HIS A 63 13.69 5.33 -4.61
N ILE A 64 15.00 5.22 -4.35
CA ILE A 64 15.58 4.20 -3.46
C ILE A 64 14.96 4.28 -2.05
N TRP A 65 14.75 5.49 -1.53
CA TRP A 65 14.14 5.69 -0.23
C TRP A 65 12.71 5.13 -0.20
N TRP A 66 11.87 5.48 -1.18
CA TRP A 66 10.49 4.99 -1.26
C TRP A 66 10.41 3.49 -1.52
N GLU A 67 11.31 2.92 -2.32
CA GLU A 67 11.42 1.47 -2.53
C GLU A 67 11.78 0.74 -1.23
N THR A 68 12.71 1.30 -0.46
CA THR A 68 13.09 0.78 0.86
C THR A 68 11.91 0.85 1.83
N GLN A 69 11.18 1.96 1.87
CA GLN A 69 9.98 2.08 2.70
C GLN A 69 8.90 1.08 2.27
N GLN A 70 8.69 0.91 0.95
CA GLN A 70 7.71 -0.02 0.42
C GLN A 70 7.98 -1.45 0.88
N THR A 71 9.22 -1.91 0.73
CA THR A 71 9.63 -3.27 1.04
C THR A 71 9.72 -3.54 2.54
N THR A 72 10.21 -2.56 3.32
CA THR A 72 10.53 -2.76 4.74
C THR A 72 9.33 -2.50 5.65
N ILE A 73 8.45 -1.55 5.29
CA ILE A 73 7.37 -1.09 6.17
C ILE A 73 6.01 -1.32 5.53
N PHE A 74 5.74 -0.72 4.38
CA PHE A 74 4.38 -0.70 3.82
C PHE A 74 3.89 -2.08 3.39
N ASN A 75 4.71 -2.88 2.71
CA ASN A 75 4.34 -4.22 2.27
C ASN A 75 4.07 -5.17 3.46
N PRO A 76 4.96 -5.27 4.48
CA PRO A 76 4.67 -6.07 5.66
C PRO A 76 3.40 -5.62 6.40
N VAL A 77 3.22 -4.31 6.62
CA VAL A 77 2.04 -3.77 7.31
C VAL A 77 0.76 -4.06 6.52
N ALA A 78 0.75 -3.80 5.21
CA ALA A 78 -0.39 -4.10 4.36
C ALA A 78 -0.72 -5.60 4.37
N THR A 79 0.29 -6.47 4.27
CA THR A 79 0.11 -7.93 4.29
C THR A 79 -0.48 -8.41 5.61
N VAL A 80 0.00 -7.89 6.75
CA VAL A 80 -0.52 -8.23 8.09
C VAL A 80 -1.96 -7.78 8.24
N LEU A 81 -2.29 -6.55 7.83
CA LEU A 81 -3.65 -6.03 7.90
C LEU A 81 -4.61 -6.83 7.01
N LEU A 82 -4.14 -7.23 5.82
CA LEU A 82 -4.91 -8.05 4.89
C LEU A 82 -5.18 -9.44 5.49
N ALA A 83 -4.16 -10.08 6.07
CA ALA A 83 -4.30 -11.37 6.74
C ALA A 83 -5.28 -11.30 7.92
N ILE A 84 -5.15 -10.29 8.80
CA ILE A 84 -6.05 -10.09 9.93
C ILE A 84 -7.49 -9.84 9.45
N GLY A 85 -7.67 -8.99 8.44
CA GLY A 85 -8.97 -8.70 7.85
C GLY A 85 -9.66 -9.95 7.32
N LEU A 86 -8.93 -10.80 6.59
CA LEU A 86 -9.43 -12.08 6.09
C LEU A 86 -9.81 -13.03 7.22
N ILE A 87 -8.96 -13.18 8.25
CA ILE A 87 -9.23 -14.05 9.40
C ILE A 87 -10.52 -13.63 10.10
N ILE A 88 -10.74 -12.33 10.30
CA ILE A 88 -11.96 -11.80 10.92
C ILE A 88 -13.20 -12.13 10.08
N ILE A 89 -13.12 -11.96 8.75
CA ILE A 89 -14.24 -12.27 7.86
C ILE A 89 -14.55 -13.77 7.87
N ILE A 90 -13.52 -14.62 7.74
CA ILE A 90 -13.67 -16.08 7.76
C ILE A 90 -14.28 -16.53 9.08
N TYR A 91 -13.78 -16.04 10.22
CA TYR A 91 -14.34 -16.34 11.53
C TYR A 91 -15.81 -15.89 11.65
N GLY A 92 -16.14 -14.70 11.11
CA GLY A 92 -17.53 -14.25 11.01
C GLY A 92 -18.41 -15.20 10.20
N VAL A 93 -17.92 -15.70 9.06
CA VAL A 93 -18.66 -16.65 8.22
C VAL A 93 -18.88 -17.98 8.96
N ILE A 94 -17.85 -18.57 9.56
CA ILE A 94 -17.95 -19.81 10.32
C ILE A 94 -18.98 -19.68 11.45
N THR A 95 -18.90 -18.59 12.23
CA THR A 95 -19.83 -18.36 13.35
C THR A 95 -21.27 -18.13 12.92
N LYS A 96 -21.51 -17.61 11.71
CA LYS A 96 -22.87 -17.42 11.18
C LYS A 96 -23.46 -18.68 10.57
N PHE A 97 -22.66 -19.48 9.88
CA PHE A 97 -23.13 -20.60 9.07
C PHE A 97 -22.86 -21.98 9.69
N GLY A 98 -22.19 -22.04 10.84
CA GLY A 98 -22.07 -23.27 11.65
C GLY A 98 -21.34 -24.40 10.94
N TRP A 99 -20.17 -24.11 10.38
CA TRP A 99 -19.20 -25.14 10.00
C TRP A 99 -18.34 -25.54 11.19
#